data_AF-A0A1F6MVX5-F1
#
_entry.id   AF-A0A1F6MVX5-F1
#
_cell.length_a   1.000
_cell.length_b   1.000
_cell.length_c   1.000
_cell.angle_alpha   90.00
_cell.angle_beta   90.00
_cell.angle_gamma   90.00
#
_symmetry.space_group_name_H-M   'P 1'
#
loop_
_entity.id
_entity.type
_entity.pdbx_description
1 polymer ?
#
loop_
_entity_poly.entity_id
_entity_poly.type
_entity_poly.pdbx_seq_one_letter_code
_entity_poly.pdbx_strand_id
1 'polypeptide(L)'
;MNTGQEAVESGNERSFVRFLKLLGQILIWVADGKRSLPDMLRMLQLVNDDPNFLATLDRSEQQASANTDTPADGWVIEWQRFYKQVFGITVDLPKVSIPDDPGGFGLVVFVIKEMIYNRVWAKCSDLLKVSSWYGDDFDSLIDKEKEERKADNGPYAVRFRNRIEADEENKNLSANKLTKRGGEHITLLEQLLLSLFIWWRTKGFHLDMHSWTLCAGSRGSAGSVPCVSWYSDQLQVSFYHPGNANDNIRSRSAV
;
A
#
# COMPACT_ATOMS: atom_id res chain seq x y z
N MET A 1 15.16 34.10 -13.36
CA MET A 1 15.04 32.82 -14.07
C MET A 1 16.16 31.92 -13.59
N ASN A 2 15.92 31.05 -12.60
CA ASN A 2 16.83 29.94 -12.20
C ASN A 2 16.14 28.90 -11.28
N THR A 3 14.88 29.11 -10.89
CA THR A 3 14.16 28.31 -9.89
C THR A 3 13.78 26.90 -10.35
N GLY A 4 13.75 26.65 -11.67
CA GLY A 4 13.38 25.34 -12.22
C GLY A 4 14.49 24.30 -12.19
N GLN A 5 15.76 24.69 -12.38
CA GLN A 5 16.88 23.75 -12.34
C GLN A 5 17.23 23.31 -10.91
N GLU A 6 17.23 24.24 -9.96
CA GLU A 6 17.52 23.95 -8.55
C GLU A 6 16.47 23.02 -7.90
N ALA A 7 15.18 23.15 -8.29
CA ALA A 7 14.11 22.27 -7.81
C ALA A 7 14.24 20.83 -8.36
N VAL A 8 14.69 20.69 -9.61
CA VAL A 8 14.89 19.38 -10.26
C VAL A 8 16.14 18.69 -9.70
N GLU A 9 17.23 19.42 -9.49
CA GLU A 9 18.46 18.89 -8.90
C GLU A 9 18.26 18.46 -7.45
N SER A 10 17.60 19.28 -6.63
CA SER A 10 17.28 18.94 -5.23
C SER A 10 16.29 17.77 -5.12
N GLY A 11 15.36 17.63 -6.07
CA GLY A 11 14.48 16.46 -6.17
C GLY A 11 15.24 15.17 -6.50
N ASN A 12 16.22 15.26 -7.41
CA ASN A 12 17.03 14.12 -7.85
C ASN A 12 17.98 13.64 -6.73
N GLU A 13 18.63 14.56 -6.03
CA GLU A 13 19.50 14.26 -4.89
C GLU A 13 18.72 13.59 -3.75
N ARG A 14 17.51 14.09 -3.46
CA ARG A 14 16.62 13.49 -2.45
C ARG A 14 16.16 12.09 -2.83
N SER A 15 15.88 11.84 -4.12
CA SER A 15 15.54 10.51 -4.64
C SER A 15 16.72 9.52 -4.49
N PHE A 16 17.93 9.95 -4.86
CA PHE A 16 19.14 9.13 -4.77
C PHE A 16 19.49 8.73 -3.32
N VAL A 17 19.36 9.65 -2.36
CA VAL A 17 19.57 9.32 -0.94
C VAL A 17 18.56 8.30 -0.43
N ARG A 18 17.28 8.41 -0.84
CA ARG A 18 16.26 7.42 -0.46
C ARG A 18 16.53 6.06 -1.10
N PHE A 19 17.04 6.05 -2.34
CA PHE A 19 17.41 4.83 -3.04
C PHE A 19 18.54 4.09 -2.29
N LEU A 20 19.59 4.79 -1.90
CA LEU A 20 20.67 4.19 -1.10
C LEU A 20 20.19 3.66 0.26
N LYS A 21 19.23 4.36 0.89
CA LYS A 21 18.58 3.86 2.12
C LYS A 21 17.80 2.58 1.87
N LEU A 22 17.03 2.51 0.78
CA LEU A 22 16.30 1.30 0.40
C LEU A 22 17.27 0.13 0.15
N LEU A 23 18.33 0.35 -0.63
CA LEU A 23 19.36 -0.67 -0.89
C LEU A 23 19.99 -1.18 0.40
N GLY A 24 20.43 -0.27 1.29
CA GLY A 24 20.99 -0.65 2.58
C GLY A 24 20.00 -1.45 3.44
N GLN A 25 18.73 -1.06 3.43
CA GLN A 25 17.69 -1.75 4.18
C GLN A 25 17.42 -3.17 3.65
N ILE A 26 17.39 -3.34 2.32
CA ILE A 26 17.26 -4.65 1.66
C ILE A 26 18.43 -5.57 2.03
N LEU A 27 19.66 -5.05 2.02
CA LEU A 27 20.85 -5.83 2.38
C LEU A 27 20.83 -6.27 3.85
N ILE A 28 20.42 -5.38 4.76
CA ILE A 28 20.26 -5.72 6.19
C ILE A 28 19.24 -6.85 6.37
N TRP A 29 18.14 -6.85 5.62
CA TRP A 29 17.13 -7.92 5.74
C TRP A 29 17.64 -9.30 5.33
N VAL A 30 18.55 -9.37 4.36
CA VAL A 30 19.21 -10.63 3.99
C VAL A 30 20.19 -11.05 5.07
N ALA A 31 21.01 -10.11 5.57
CA ALA A 31 21.98 -10.40 6.62
C ALA A 31 21.32 -10.93 7.91
N ASP A 32 20.15 -10.37 8.25
CA ASP A 32 19.34 -10.80 9.40
C ASP A 32 18.53 -12.09 9.14
N GLY A 33 18.64 -12.69 7.95
CA GLY A 33 17.89 -13.90 7.57
C GLY A 33 16.37 -13.68 7.40
N LYS A 34 15.93 -12.42 7.32
CA LYS A 34 14.50 -12.06 7.16
C LYS A 34 14.00 -12.25 5.73
N ARG A 35 14.93 -12.30 4.75
CA ARG A 35 14.64 -12.46 3.31
C ARG A 35 15.60 -13.40 2.62
N SER A 36 15.10 -14.05 1.57
CA SER A 36 15.88 -14.94 0.72
C SER A 36 16.74 -14.13 -0.27
N LEU A 37 17.92 -14.66 -0.60
CA LEU A 37 18.85 -14.04 -1.57
C LEU A 37 18.23 -13.92 -2.98
N PRO A 38 17.53 -14.95 -3.53
CA PRO A 38 16.77 -14.83 -4.77
C PRO A 38 15.75 -13.67 -4.78
N ASP A 39 14.96 -13.50 -3.72
CA ASP A 39 13.96 -12.44 -3.60
C ASP A 39 14.66 -11.08 -3.67
N MET A 40 15.76 -10.94 -2.91
CA MET A 40 16.57 -9.73 -2.90
C MET A 40 17.13 -9.41 -4.29
N LEU A 41 17.67 -10.40 -5.02
CA LEU A 41 18.22 -10.16 -6.35
C LEU A 41 17.16 -9.64 -7.31
N ARG A 42 15.94 -10.18 -7.24
CA ARG A 42 14.82 -9.68 -8.04
C ARG A 42 14.47 -8.23 -7.69
N MET A 43 14.47 -7.90 -6.41
CA MET A 43 14.20 -6.54 -5.93
C MET A 43 15.29 -5.55 -6.32
N LEU A 44 16.56 -5.94 -6.17
CA LEU A 44 17.70 -5.15 -6.62
C LEU A 44 17.69 -4.97 -8.14
N GLN A 45 17.32 -6.00 -8.90
CA GLN A 45 17.19 -5.91 -10.34
C GLN A 45 16.11 -4.89 -10.72
N LEU A 46 14.92 -4.93 -10.10
CA LEU A 46 13.86 -3.95 -10.33
C LEU A 46 14.31 -2.52 -10.01
N VAL A 47 15.01 -2.35 -8.89
CA VAL A 47 15.54 -1.07 -8.42
C VAL A 47 16.68 -0.58 -9.31
N ASN A 48 17.52 -1.48 -9.84
CA ASN A 48 18.62 -1.15 -10.74
C ASN A 48 18.15 -0.82 -12.17
N ASP A 49 17.14 -1.55 -12.64
CA ASP A 49 16.56 -1.37 -13.98
C ASP A 49 15.73 -0.08 -14.08
N ASP A 50 15.27 0.47 -12.94
CA ASP A 50 14.59 1.77 -12.84
C ASP A 50 15.36 2.73 -11.89
N PRO A 51 16.25 3.60 -12.41
CA PRO A 51 16.97 4.58 -11.59
C PRO A 51 16.05 5.61 -10.93
N ASN A 52 14.77 5.67 -11.33
CA ASN A 52 13.74 6.51 -10.75
C ASN A 52 12.72 5.69 -9.95
N PHE A 53 13.01 4.45 -9.56
CA PHE A 53 12.08 3.54 -8.88
C PHE A 53 11.30 4.18 -7.73
N LEU A 54 11.97 4.95 -6.87
CA LEU A 54 11.30 5.67 -5.78
C LEU A 54 10.45 6.83 -6.28
N ALA A 55 10.90 7.53 -7.32
CA ALA A 55 10.05 8.47 -8.01
C ALA A 55 8.86 7.77 -8.69
N THR A 56 8.93 6.49 -9.07
CA THR A 56 7.77 5.72 -9.57
C THR A 56 6.72 5.46 -8.49
N LEU A 57 7.14 5.35 -7.22
CA LEU A 57 6.23 5.33 -6.06
C LEU A 57 5.65 6.74 -5.76
N ASP A 58 6.45 7.79 -5.97
CA ASP A 58 6.06 9.19 -5.70
C ASP A 58 5.28 9.88 -6.85
N ARG A 59 5.56 9.56 -8.13
CA ARG A 59 5.11 10.30 -9.32
C ARG A 59 4.06 9.55 -10.11
N SER A 60 2.93 10.20 -10.35
CA SER A 60 1.90 9.81 -11.32
C SER A 60 2.27 10.12 -12.79
N GLU A 61 3.48 10.58 -13.08
CA GLU A 61 3.82 11.11 -14.40
C GLU A 61 4.86 10.29 -15.15
N GLN A 62 4.36 9.47 -16.08
CA GLN A 62 4.88 9.42 -17.45
C GLN A 62 3.82 8.81 -18.39
N GLN A 63 2.66 9.48 -18.44
CA GLN A 63 1.71 9.50 -19.57
C GLN A 63 0.62 10.60 -19.44
N ALA A 64 0.77 11.57 -18.53
CA ALA A 64 -0.10 12.73 -18.40
C ALA A 64 0.28 13.86 -19.38
N SER A 65 0.47 13.55 -20.67
CA SER A 65 0.67 14.58 -21.70
C SER A 65 -0.65 15.27 -22.12
N ALA A 66 -1.54 15.51 -21.17
CA ALA A 66 -2.72 16.33 -21.36
C ALA A 66 -2.97 17.09 -20.06
N ASN A 67 -2.47 18.34 -19.99
CA ASN A 67 -2.85 19.41 -19.07
C ASN A 67 -3.57 18.98 -17.79
N THR A 68 -2.83 18.67 -16.73
CA THR A 68 -3.40 18.57 -15.38
C THR A 68 -2.48 19.28 -14.41
N ASP A 69 -2.81 20.53 -14.07
CA ASP A 69 -2.09 21.37 -13.09
C ASP A 69 -2.29 20.89 -11.63
N THR A 70 -2.88 19.71 -11.41
CA THR A 70 -3.16 19.15 -10.08
C THR A 70 -2.58 17.74 -9.92
N PRO A 71 -1.72 17.47 -8.92
CA PRO A 71 -1.18 16.13 -8.63
C PRO A 71 -2.24 15.03 -8.40
N ALA A 72 -3.46 15.43 -8.06
CA ALA A 72 -4.62 14.56 -7.89
C ALA A 72 -5.05 13.84 -9.18
N ASP A 73 -4.94 14.53 -10.33
CA ASP A 73 -5.44 14.04 -11.61
C ASP A 73 -4.65 12.82 -12.11
N GLY A 74 -3.34 12.79 -11.81
CA GLY A 74 -2.50 11.65 -12.18
C GLY A 74 -2.85 10.38 -11.41
N TRP A 75 -3.24 10.47 -10.14
CA TRP A 75 -3.68 9.30 -9.36
C TRP A 75 -5.00 8.73 -9.89
N VAL A 76 -5.94 9.60 -10.26
CA VAL A 76 -7.23 9.21 -10.86
C VAL A 76 -7.00 8.38 -12.13
N ILE A 77 -6.16 8.87 -13.04
CA ILE A 77 -5.85 8.18 -14.31
C ILE A 77 -5.21 6.81 -14.07
N GLU A 78 -4.23 6.75 -13.17
CA GLU A 78 -3.51 5.51 -12.85
C GLU A 78 -4.44 4.46 -12.25
N TRP A 79 -5.32 4.83 -11.32
CA TRP A 79 -6.30 3.91 -10.73
C TRP A 79 -7.37 3.47 -11.73
N GLN A 80 -7.84 4.36 -12.61
CA GLN A 80 -8.73 3.98 -13.70
C GLN A 80 -8.08 2.94 -14.63
N ARG A 81 -6.79 3.13 -14.96
CA ARG A 81 -6.01 2.18 -15.78
C ARG A 81 -5.84 0.85 -15.07
N PHE A 82 -5.48 0.87 -13.78
CA PHE A 82 -5.36 -0.33 -12.95
C PHE A 82 -6.67 -1.12 -12.92
N TYR A 83 -7.80 -0.48 -12.61
CA TYR A 83 -9.10 -1.15 -12.57
C TYR A 83 -9.49 -1.76 -13.92
N LYS A 84 -9.23 -1.04 -15.03
CA LYS A 84 -9.51 -1.55 -16.37
C LYS A 84 -8.64 -2.74 -16.73
N GLN A 85 -7.33 -2.68 -16.46
CA GLN A 85 -6.39 -3.72 -16.87
C GLN A 85 -6.43 -4.96 -15.98
N VAL A 86 -6.55 -4.78 -14.66
CA VAL A 86 -6.48 -5.87 -13.69
C VAL A 86 -7.86 -6.50 -13.46
N PHE A 87 -8.91 -5.68 -13.38
CA PHE A 87 -10.25 -6.15 -13.05
C PHE A 87 -11.22 -6.15 -14.25
N GLY A 88 -10.85 -5.54 -15.38
CA GLY A 88 -11.76 -5.37 -16.52
C GLY A 88 -12.87 -4.35 -16.26
N ILE A 89 -12.74 -3.48 -15.25
CA ILE A 89 -13.79 -2.56 -14.83
C ILE A 89 -13.46 -1.15 -15.32
N THR A 90 -14.41 -0.48 -15.97
CA THR A 90 -14.32 0.96 -16.25
C THR A 90 -14.97 1.73 -15.11
N VAL A 91 -14.26 2.70 -14.55
CA VAL A 91 -14.68 3.44 -13.35
C VAL A 91 -14.56 4.95 -13.58
N ASP A 92 -15.49 5.73 -13.02
CA ASP A 92 -15.50 7.20 -13.06
C ASP A 92 -14.99 7.75 -11.72
N LEU A 93 -13.68 8.01 -11.63
CA LEU A 93 -13.00 8.49 -10.43
C LEU A 93 -12.73 10.01 -10.35
N PRO A 94 -12.77 10.83 -11.44
CA PRO A 94 -12.57 12.28 -11.34
C PRO A 94 -13.49 13.00 -10.35
N LYS A 95 -14.65 12.41 -10.00
CA LYS A 95 -15.61 12.97 -9.04
C LYS A 95 -15.34 12.57 -7.59
N VAL A 96 -14.37 11.69 -7.35
CA VAL A 96 -14.03 11.21 -6.02
C VAL A 96 -13.05 12.20 -5.38
N SER A 97 -13.46 12.80 -4.27
CA SER A 97 -12.57 13.68 -3.51
C SER A 97 -11.41 12.89 -2.96
N ILE A 98 -10.19 13.31 -3.30
CA ILE A 98 -8.99 12.84 -2.64
C ILE A 98 -8.75 13.75 -1.44
N PRO A 99 -8.52 13.23 -0.23
CA PRO A 99 -8.16 14.03 0.93
C PRO A 99 -6.93 14.93 0.65
N ASP A 100 -6.77 16.02 1.39
CA ASP A 100 -5.56 16.84 1.32
C ASP A 100 -4.35 16.05 1.85
N ASP A 101 -3.14 16.29 1.33
CA ASP A 101 -1.92 15.70 1.88
C ASP A 101 -1.44 16.55 3.08
N PRO A 102 -1.53 16.06 4.34
CA PRO A 102 -1.02 16.78 5.51
C PRO A 102 0.52 16.77 5.59
N GLY A 103 1.20 16.16 4.62
CA GLY A 103 2.64 16.05 4.53
C GLY A 103 3.09 14.59 4.54
N GLY A 104 3.48 14.11 3.36
CA GLY A 104 4.09 12.79 3.20
C GLY A 104 3.10 11.63 3.03
N PHE A 105 1.82 11.91 2.81
CA PHE A 105 0.76 10.94 2.50
C PHE A 105 0.55 10.84 0.98
N GLY A 106 1.60 10.38 0.29
CA GLY A 106 1.65 10.33 -1.16
C GLY A 106 0.95 9.13 -1.79
N LEU A 107 0.74 8.02 -1.07
CA LEU A 107 0.06 6.85 -1.62
C LEU A 107 -1.45 7.07 -1.54
N VAL A 108 -2.13 7.04 -2.68
CA VAL A 108 -3.59 7.16 -2.75
C VAL A 108 -4.18 5.81 -3.12
N VAL A 109 -5.23 5.40 -2.42
CA VAL A 109 -6.03 4.22 -2.76
C VAL A 109 -7.45 4.66 -3.09
N PHE A 110 -7.96 4.21 -4.23
CA PHE A 110 -9.37 4.37 -4.58
C PHE A 110 -10.08 3.05 -4.36
N VAL A 111 -11.11 3.04 -3.53
CA VAL A 111 -11.99 1.88 -3.35
C VAL A 111 -13.30 2.17 -4.06
N ILE A 112 -13.65 1.33 -5.04
CA ILE A 112 -14.88 1.51 -5.80
C ILE A 112 -16.08 0.88 -5.10
N LYS A 113 -17.27 1.42 -5.39
CA LYS A 113 -18.53 0.85 -4.90
C LYS A 113 -18.61 -0.63 -5.25
N GLU A 114 -19.10 -1.44 -4.31
CA GLU A 114 -19.29 -2.90 -4.47
C GLU A 114 -17.98 -3.68 -4.71
N MET A 115 -16.81 -3.08 -4.49
CA MET A 115 -15.58 -3.85 -4.40
C MET A 115 -15.61 -4.71 -3.14
N ILE A 116 -15.36 -6.00 -3.31
CA ILE A 116 -15.40 -7.01 -2.25
C ILE A 116 -14.04 -7.68 -2.09
N TYR A 117 -13.76 -8.22 -0.91
CA TYR A 117 -12.45 -8.73 -0.55
C TYR A 117 -12.04 -9.90 -1.45
N ASN A 118 -12.95 -10.85 -1.70
CA ASN A 118 -12.62 -12.06 -2.46
C ASN A 118 -12.31 -11.73 -3.93
N ARG A 119 -12.89 -10.66 -4.48
CA ARG A 119 -12.57 -10.20 -5.83
C ARG A 119 -11.14 -9.70 -5.94
N VAL A 120 -10.68 -8.94 -4.94
CA VAL A 120 -9.29 -8.46 -4.88
C VAL A 120 -8.35 -9.62 -4.61
N TRP A 121 -8.69 -10.50 -3.67
CA TRP A 121 -7.89 -11.68 -3.34
C TRP A 121 -7.70 -12.64 -4.53
N ALA A 122 -8.77 -12.90 -5.29
CA ALA A 122 -8.69 -13.69 -6.52
C ALA A 122 -7.68 -13.06 -7.50
N LYS A 123 -7.69 -11.74 -7.67
CA LYS A 123 -6.72 -11.05 -8.53
C LYS A 123 -5.30 -11.05 -7.98
N CYS A 124 -5.13 -11.01 -6.66
CA CYS A 124 -3.83 -11.28 -6.05
C CYS A 124 -3.38 -12.70 -6.42
N SER A 125 -4.23 -13.72 -6.25
CA SER A 125 -3.88 -15.11 -6.56
C SER A 125 -3.58 -15.36 -8.05
N ASP A 126 -4.22 -14.62 -8.96
CA ASP A 126 -3.94 -14.70 -10.41
C ASP A 126 -2.53 -14.18 -10.76
N LEU A 127 -2.03 -13.19 -10.01
CA LEU A 127 -0.85 -12.40 -10.36
C LEU A 127 0.35 -12.62 -9.43
N LEU A 128 0.12 -13.18 -8.24
CA LEU A 128 1.05 -13.31 -7.13
C LEU A 128 0.95 -14.71 -6.54
N LYS A 129 2.03 -15.16 -5.89
CA LYS A 129 1.91 -16.21 -4.88
C LYS A 129 1.19 -15.61 -3.68
N VAL A 130 0.20 -16.32 -3.17
CA VAL A 130 -0.60 -15.88 -2.03
C VAL A 130 -0.77 -17.00 -1.02
N SER A 131 -0.87 -16.64 0.25
CA SER A 131 -1.24 -17.58 1.31
C SER A 131 -2.05 -16.87 2.40
N SER A 132 -3.03 -17.54 3.00
CA SER A 132 -3.80 -16.96 4.09
C SER A 132 -3.85 -17.90 5.30
N TRP A 133 -3.44 -17.39 6.46
CA TRP A 133 -3.71 -18.00 7.76
C TRP A 133 -5.00 -17.47 8.38
N TYR A 134 -5.62 -16.46 7.77
CA TYR A 134 -6.90 -15.90 8.18
C TYR A 134 -8.08 -16.72 7.63
N GLY A 135 -7.86 -17.45 6.52
CA GLY A 135 -8.87 -18.13 5.71
C GLY A 135 -8.99 -17.51 4.30
N ASP A 136 -9.74 -18.14 3.41
CA ASP A 136 -9.77 -17.77 1.98
C ASP A 136 -11.06 -17.05 1.53
N ASP A 137 -12.07 -17.00 2.40
CA ASP A 137 -13.33 -16.28 2.18
C ASP A 137 -13.41 -15.04 3.08
N PHE A 138 -12.69 -14.00 2.70
CA PHE A 138 -12.63 -12.76 3.47
C PHE A 138 -13.98 -12.04 3.55
N ASP A 139 -14.84 -12.20 2.54
CA ASP A 139 -16.17 -11.57 2.55
C ASP A 139 -17.09 -12.13 3.65
N SER A 140 -16.86 -13.36 4.12
CA SER A 140 -17.55 -13.93 5.28
C SER A 140 -16.79 -13.79 6.60
N LEU A 141 -15.46 -13.71 6.55
CA LEU A 141 -14.62 -13.64 7.75
C LEU A 141 -14.54 -12.22 8.33
N ILE A 142 -14.58 -11.19 7.48
CA ILE A 142 -14.54 -9.80 7.89
C ILE A 142 -15.92 -9.31 8.33
N ASP A 143 -15.97 -8.70 9.51
CA ASP A 143 -17.16 -8.05 10.03
C ASP A 143 -17.34 -6.69 9.36
N LYS A 144 -18.18 -6.68 8.33
CA LYS A 144 -18.48 -5.47 7.54
C LYS A 144 -19.04 -4.35 8.41
N GLU A 145 -19.66 -4.63 9.56
CA GLU A 145 -20.17 -3.57 10.45
C GLU A 145 -19.07 -2.88 11.27
N LYS A 146 -17.90 -3.48 11.36
CA LYS A 146 -16.74 -2.95 12.09
C LYS A 146 -15.64 -2.39 11.19
N GLU A 147 -15.89 -2.30 9.89
CA GLU A 147 -14.99 -1.61 8.97
C GLU A 147 -15.04 -0.10 9.20
N GLU A 148 -13.86 0.50 9.34
CA GLU A 148 -13.72 1.94 9.56
C GLU A 148 -14.14 2.75 8.32
N ARG A 149 -13.92 2.22 7.11
CA ARG A 149 -14.32 2.84 5.84
C ARG A 149 -14.98 1.82 4.92
N LYS A 150 -16.10 2.24 4.30
CA LYS A 150 -16.91 1.41 3.40
C LYS A 150 -17.30 2.19 2.15
N ALA A 151 -17.36 1.50 1.02
CA ALA A 151 -17.77 2.09 -0.25
C ALA A 151 -19.29 1.96 -0.51
N ASP A 152 -20.10 1.76 0.53
CA ASP A 152 -21.55 1.54 0.41
C ASP A 152 -22.27 2.76 -0.19
N ASN A 153 -21.80 3.96 0.16
CA ASN A 153 -22.33 5.24 -0.29
C ASN A 153 -21.66 5.78 -1.57
N GLY A 154 -20.83 4.96 -2.23
CA GLY A 154 -20.07 5.34 -3.41
C GLY A 154 -18.57 5.11 -3.26
N PRO A 155 -17.82 5.31 -4.36
CA PRO A 155 -16.36 5.21 -4.32
C PRO A 155 -15.75 6.26 -3.40
N TYR A 156 -14.65 5.91 -2.75
CA TYR A 156 -13.86 6.85 -1.94
C TYR A 156 -12.38 6.74 -2.26
N ALA A 157 -11.64 7.77 -1.88
CA ALA A 157 -10.19 7.79 -1.90
C ALA A 157 -9.66 8.00 -0.47
N VAL A 158 -8.52 7.40 -0.17
CA VAL A 158 -7.83 7.51 1.12
C VAL A 158 -6.33 7.61 0.86
N ARG A 159 -5.60 8.33 1.72
CA ARG A 159 -4.15 8.43 1.61
C ARG A 159 -3.40 7.68 2.71
N PHE A 160 -2.22 7.20 2.35
CA PHE A 160 -1.24 6.61 3.25
C PHE A 160 0.13 7.23 3.04
N ARG A 161 0.98 7.11 4.07
CA ARG A 161 2.36 7.58 3.97
C ARG A 161 3.11 6.89 2.85
N ASN A 162 3.94 7.66 2.15
CA ASN A 162 4.73 7.17 1.03
C ASN A 162 5.98 6.42 1.51
N ARG A 163 5.75 5.18 1.96
CA ARG A 163 6.77 4.30 2.54
C ARG A 163 6.45 2.85 2.22
N ILE A 164 7.52 2.06 2.09
CA ILE A 164 7.45 0.63 1.79
C ILE A 164 6.88 -0.13 2.96
N GLU A 165 7.43 0.09 4.15
CA GLU A 165 6.87 -0.43 5.40
C GLU A 165 5.79 0.53 5.91
N ALA A 166 4.84 -0.04 6.63
CA ALA A 166 3.88 0.73 7.39
C ALA A 166 4.55 1.60 8.49
N ASP A 167 3.76 2.47 9.10
CA ASP A 167 4.25 3.61 9.88
C ASP A 167 5.07 3.18 11.12
N GLU A 168 6.36 3.52 11.15
CA GLU A 168 7.24 3.22 12.29
C GLU A 168 6.71 3.86 13.58
N GLU A 169 6.01 4.99 13.47
CA GLU A 169 5.34 5.70 14.57
C GLU A 169 4.19 4.89 15.21
N ASN A 170 3.74 3.83 14.52
CA ASN A 170 2.70 2.90 14.95
C ASN A 170 3.26 1.51 15.31
N LYS A 171 4.59 1.34 15.33
CA LYS A 171 5.25 0.09 15.71
C LYS A 171 4.94 -0.30 17.15
N ASN A 172 4.74 -1.61 17.37
CA ASN A 172 4.46 -2.16 18.70
C ASN A 172 3.20 -1.56 19.37
N LEU A 173 2.27 -1.06 18.56
CA LEU A 173 0.93 -0.68 19.00
C LEU A 173 -0.05 -1.75 18.55
N SER A 174 -0.90 -2.19 19.49
CA SER A 174 -2.02 -3.06 19.19
C SER A 174 -3.16 -2.27 18.57
N ALA A 175 -4.08 -2.95 17.88
CA ALA A 175 -5.26 -2.30 17.32
C ALA A 175 -6.08 -1.56 18.39
N ASN A 176 -6.21 -2.13 19.60
CA ASN A 176 -6.86 -1.47 20.73
C ASN A 176 -6.14 -0.17 21.16
N LYS A 177 -4.80 -0.15 21.13
CA LYS A 177 -4.03 1.07 21.46
C LYS A 177 -4.18 2.12 20.36
N LEU A 178 -4.17 1.71 19.09
CA LEU A 178 -4.40 2.58 17.94
C LEU A 178 -5.78 3.23 18.00
N THR A 179 -6.84 2.44 18.20
CA THR A 179 -8.20 2.96 18.40
C THR A 179 -8.28 3.96 19.57
N LYS A 180 -7.60 3.68 20.69
CA LYS A 180 -7.56 4.61 21.84
C LYS A 180 -6.78 5.89 21.56
N ARG A 181 -5.72 5.81 20.76
CA ARG A 181 -4.92 6.96 20.33
C ARG A 181 -5.73 7.87 19.39
N GLY A 182 -6.72 7.29 18.71
CA GLY A 182 -7.55 7.96 17.73
C GLY A 182 -6.84 8.11 16.39
N GLY A 183 -7.60 8.60 15.41
CA GLY A 183 -7.19 8.60 14.00
C GLY A 183 -7.58 7.32 13.29
N GLU A 184 -7.51 7.38 11.98
CA GLU A 184 -7.92 6.31 11.09
C GLU A 184 -6.74 5.46 10.64
N HIS A 185 -7.01 4.19 10.34
CA HIS A 185 -6.02 3.19 10.02
C HIS A 185 -6.44 2.31 8.85
N ILE A 186 -5.47 1.84 8.08
CA ILE A 186 -5.75 1.05 6.87
C ILE A 186 -6.67 -0.16 7.14
N THR A 187 -7.64 -0.38 6.26
CA THR A 187 -8.48 -1.58 6.22
C THR A 187 -7.80 -2.70 5.46
N LEU A 188 -8.28 -3.94 5.59
CA LEU A 188 -7.78 -5.07 4.81
C LEU A 188 -8.02 -4.86 3.31
N LEU A 189 -9.18 -4.32 2.92
CA LEU A 189 -9.52 -4.12 1.51
C LEU A 189 -8.58 -3.10 0.86
N GLU A 190 -8.32 -1.99 1.55
CA GLU A 190 -7.39 -0.96 1.11
C GLU A 190 -5.97 -1.51 0.99
N GLN A 191 -5.50 -2.28 1.97
CA GLN A 191 -4.16 -2.86 1.95
C GLN A 191 -3.99 -3.88 0.83
N LEU A 192 -4.99 -4.73 0.57
CA LEU A 192 -4.96 -5.67 -0.55
C LEU A 192 -4.93 -4.95 -1.90
N LEU A 193 -5.79 -3.93 -2.08
CA LEU A 193 -5.80 -3.10 -3.28
C LEU A 193 -4.48 -2.36 -3.47
N LEU A 194 -3.94 -1.76 -2.42
CA LEU A 194 -2.67 -1.03 -2.46
C LEU A 194 -1.51 -1.97 -2.82
N SER A 195 -1.44 -3.15 -2.19
CA SER A 195 -0.39 -4.14 -2.48
C SER A 195 -0.44 -4.58 -3.95
N LEU A 196 -1.64 -4.87 -4.44
CA LEU A 196 -1.85 -5.29 -5.83
C LEU A 196 -1.55 -4.17 -6.83
N PHE A 197 -1.96 -2.94 -6.50
CA PHE A 197 -1.70 -1.75 -7.30
C PHE A 197 -0.20 -1.49 -7.42
N ILE A 198 0.54 -1.52 -6.31
CA ILE A 198 2.00 -1.31 -6.32
C ILE A 198 2.69 -2.39 -7.14
N TRP A 199 2.31 -3.66 -6.97
CA TRP A 199 2.84 -4.75 -7.78
C TRP A 199 2.64 -4.52 -9.29
N TRP A 200 1.41 -4.19 -9.69
CA TRP A 200 1.09 -3.90 -11.10
C TRP A 200 1.88 -2.71 -11.63
N ARG A 201 1.92 -1.60 -10.88
CA ARG A 201 2.57 -0.35 -11.29
C ARG A 201 4.08 -0.48 -11.45
N THR A 202 4.71 -1.22 -10.53
CA THR A 202 6.17 -1.40 -10.48
C THR A 202 6.63 -2.65 -11.23
N LYS A 203 5.70 -3.43 -11.78
CA LYS A 203 5.95 -4.70 -12.48
C LYS A 203 6.70 -5.75 -11.65
N GLY A 204 6.58 -5.71 -10.33
CA GLY A 204 7.36 -6.65 -9.53
C GLY A 204 7.67 -6.29 -8.08
N PHE A 205 7.29 -5.11 -7.60
CA PHE A 205 7.66 -4.66 -6.24
C PHE A 205 6.52 -4.86 -5.23
N HIS A 206 6.88 -5.01 -3.96
CA HIS A 206 5.94 -5.25 -2.87
C HIS A 206 6.14 -4.28 -1.71
N LEU A 207 5.03 -3.97 -1.04
CA LEU A 207 5.03 -3.33 0.27
C LEU A 207 5.24 -4.37 1.37
N ASP A 208 5.52 -3.88 2.58
CA ASP A 208 5.50 -4.67 3.82
C ASP A 208 6.44 -5.87 3.76
N MET A 209 7.67 -5.57 3.33
CA MET A 209 8.76 -6.52 3.14
C MET A 209 9.54 -6.80 4.41
N HIS A 210 9.25 -6.17 5.54
CA HIS A 210 9.92 -6.46 6.80
C HIS A 210 8.94 -6.69 7.93
N SER A 211 7.89 -5.89 7.94
CA SER A 211 6.87 -5.89 8.95
C SER A 211 5.55 -6.36 8.37
N TRP A 212 4.64 -6.69 9.29
CA TRP A 212 3.25 -6.93 8.98
C TRP A 212 2.49 -5.62 9.13
N THR A 213 1.82 -5.18 8.07
CA THR A 213 0.81 -4.13 8.16
C THR A 213 -0.36 -4.70 8.93
N LEU A 214 -0.57 -4.20 10.14
CA LEU A 214 -1.78 -4.45 10.93
C LEU A 214 -2.91 -3.61 10.33
N CYS A 215 -3.93 -4.24 9.75
CA CYS A 215 -5.08 -3.56 9.17
C CYS A 215 -6.06 -3.17 10.28
N ALA A 216 -5.66 -2.21 11.12
CA ALA A 216 -6.39 -1.84 12.32
C ALA A 216 -7.74 -1.16 12.06
N GLY A 217 -8.03 -0.76 10.81
CA GLY A 217 -9.36 -0.31 10.36
C GLY A 217 -10.35 -1.45 10.11
N SER A 218 -9.91 -2.71 10.19
CA SER A 218 -10.75 -3.89 9.94
C SER A 218 -10.84 -4.82 11.14
N ARG A 219 -11.95 -5.56 11.25
CA ARG A 219 -12.15 -6.61 12.25
C ARG A 219 -12.79 -7.84 11.64
N GLY A 220 -12.35 -9.02 12.07
CA GLY A 220 -13.07 -10.25 11.82
C GLY A 220 -14.32 -10.37 12.68
N SER A 221 -15.23 -11.26 12.31
CA SER A 221 -16.44 -11.59 13.09
C SER A 221 -16.12 -11.98 14.54
N ALA A 222 -15.01 -12.68 14.77
CA ALA A 222 -14.50 -13.04 16.09
C ALA A 222 -13.67 -11.93 16.79
N GLY A 223 -13.60 -10.73 16.21
CA GLY A 223 -12.84 -9.59 16.73
C GLY A 223 -11.33 -9.64 16.47
N SER A 224 -10.84 -10.61 15.70
CA SER A 224 -9.45 -10.66 15.24
C SER A 224 -9.14 -9.48 14.31
N VAL A 225 -7.88 -9.09 14.21
CA VAL A 225 -7.43 -7.98 13.36
C VAL A 225 -6.60 -8.57 12.23
N PRO A 226 -7.00 -8.40 10.97
CA PRO A 226 -6.22 -8.90 9.84
C PRO A 226 -4.90 -8.14 9.73
N CYS A 227 -3.91 -8.81 9.16
CA CYS A 227 -2.62 -8.21 8.83
C CYS A 227 -2.09 -8.78 7.52
N VAL A 228 -1.30 -7.97 6.82
CA VAL A 228 -0.75 -8.30 5.50
C VAL A 228 0.75 -8.07 5.50
N SER A 229 1.50 -8.97 4.87
CA SER A 229 2.94 -8.82 4.64
C SER A 229 3.34 -9.51 3.34
N TRP A 230 4.41 -9.05 2.71
CA TRP A 230 5.12 -9.86 1.73
C TRP A 230 6.12 -10.75 2.46
N TYR A 231 5.84 -12.04 2.59
CA TYR A 231 6.68 -12.97 3.36
C TYR A 231 6.90 -14.29 2.61
N SER A 232 8.15 -14.75 2.57
CA SER A 232 8.56 -15.98 1.87
C SER A 232 8.09 -16.03 0.41
N ASP A 233 8.33 -14.94 -0.34
CA ASP A 233 7.90 -14.77 -1.74
C ASP A 233 6.39 -14.78 -2.00
N GLN A 234 5.56 -14.44 -1.00
CA GLN A 234 4.11 -14.47 -1.13
C GLN A 234 3.46 -13.29 -0.43
N LEU A 235 2.33 -12.83 -0.98
CA LEU A 235 1.43 -11.94 -0.26
C LEU A 235 0.69 -12.78 0.78
N GLN A 236 0.98 -12.53 2.05
CA GLN A 236 0.40 -13.28 3.16
C GLN A 236 -0.64 -12.46 3.89
N VAL A 237 -1.79 -13.08 4.17
CA VAL A 237 -2.79 -12.54 5.08
C VAL A 237 -2.81 -13.41 6.34
N SER A 238 -2.76 -12.78 7.51
CA SER A 238 -2.83 -13.44 8.81
C SER A 238 -3.66 -12.60 9.76
N PHE A 239 -3.71 -12.96 11.04
CA PHE A 239 -4.35 -12.18 12.09
C PHE A 239 -3.56 -12.07 13.37
N TYR A 240 -3.91 -11.03 14.12
CA TYR A 240 -3.58 -10.90 15.53
C TYR A 240 -4.83 -10.71 16.39
N HIS A 241 -4.73 -11.08 17.66
CA HIS A 241 -5.69 -10.60 18.65
C HIS A 241 -5.59 -9.07 18.76
N PRO A 242 -6.71 -8.36 18.98
CA PRO A 242 -6.72 -6.88 18.96
C PRO A 242 -5.89 -6.25 20.08
N GLY A 243 -5.56 -7.01 21.13
CA GLY A 243 -4.66 -6.61 22.21
C GLY A 243 -3.18 -6.87 21.95
N ASN A 244 -2.83 -7.67 20.94
CA ASN A 244 -1.44 -8.05 20.68
C ASN A 244 -0.65 -6.87 20.10
N ALA A 245 0.57 -6.72 20.60
CA ALA A 245 1.56 -5.74 20.17
C ALA A 245 2.92 -6.44 20.09
N ASN A 246 3.65 -6.22 19.00
CA ASN A 246 5.05 -6.61 18.88
C ASN A 246 5.76 -5.69 17.88
N ASP A 247 7.08 -5.79 17.82
CA ASP A 247 7.95 -4.96 16.99
C ASP A 247 7.84 -5.21 15.48
N ASN A 248 7.27 -6.36 15.08
CA ASN A 248 7.04 -6.75 13.70
C ASN A 248 5.69 -6.27 13.16
N ILE A 249 4.80 -5.74 13.99
CA ILE A 249 3.49 -5.22 13.55
C ILE A 249 3.40 -3.71 13.68
N ARG A 250 2.72 -3.09 12.73
CA ARG A 250 2.46 -1.65 12.68
C ARG A 250 1.33 -1.36 11.69
N SER A 251 0.52 -0.35 11.94
CA SER A 251 -0.55 0.06 11.02
C SER A 251 -0.12 1.25 10.18
N ARG A 252 -0.63 1.36 8.95
CA ARG A 252 -0.62 2.62 8.21
C ARG A 252 -1.72 3.52 8.78
N SER A 253 -1.42 4.79 9.00
CA SER A 253 -2.42 5.82 9.29
C SER A 253 -3.07 6.27 7.98
N ALA A 254 -4.39 6.46 8.03
CA ALA A 254 -5.21 6.94 6.93
C ALA A 254 -5.57 8.42 7.12
N VAL A 255 -5.65 9.15 6.00
CA VAL A 255 -6.21 10.51 5.92
C VAL A 255 -7.05 10.68 4.68
#